data_AF-A0A5B0SG89-F1
#
_entry.id   AF-A0A5B0SG89-F1
#
_cell.length_a   1.000
_cell.length_b   1.000
_cell.length_c   1.000
_cell.angle_alpha   90.00
_cell.angle_beta   90.00
_cell.angle_gamma   90.00
#
_symmetry.space_group_name_H-M   'P 1'
#
loop_
_entity.id
_entity.type
_entity.pdbx_description
1 polymer ?
#
loop_
_entity_poly.entity_id
_entity_poly.type
_entity_poly.pdbx_seq_one_letter_code
_entity_poly.pdbx_strand_id
1 'polypeptide(L)'
;MKMKDYHSLGGPLHYCPPSITEEPTTTNNQHQDYSVIKQEQEQQINHQIHLIHPHLGSLAIGLLIWFNHQPTTTNNNNNQSTLSTINPNIFNQSPDGLSRISLNDALAGRFYVNRHSISWLDEAGDGVYSEITSTGIILKDLKTNSTKPLIQSHELVDPQHRPIYPEAFTVSSDLRYILVSTNSQPQWRHSKFSHYWIYDTLQRTVTSLRPDISPDEPRISIALWSPTGHSIAYVLDNDIYLLTSPDQVHSPLRITITGTPTIFNGICDWVYEEEVLEASEALWWSPDSNKLVWLSLDESNVPIYELKTYNPTSTVGKTTPYPNKTNMKYPKPGFSNPIVSVHVFDIQAHQDAMGNNPVKDAVSQLVLNSEFNDDDRIVMEVAWVSGHELIVRQINRIATREKTGYFDLSQLASYRAVSPTTQGRVVMDLDFVKFDGGWSEPGHFIKPIITGKDFAPGYLDIRINQAGFRHIAYFSPPDAQSPIFLSDGEWEVDGKISAVDFEKNLVYFVAANPSMERHLYSVKLPTKAELNQLRTEK
;
A
#
# COMPACT_ATOMS: atom_id res chain seq x y z
N MET A 1 -44.14 -10.40 27.87
CA MET A 1 -45.52 -10.94 28.01
C MET A 1 -45.98 -10.51 29.41
N LYS A 2 -46.84 -9.51 29.66
CA LYS A 2 -48.03 -8.95 28.99
C LYS A 2 -47.99 -7.41 28.94
N MET A 3 -48.65 -6.86 27.91
CA MET A 3 -49.00 -5.45 27.69
C MET A 3 -50.34 -5.05 28.36
N LYS A 4 -50.62 -3.72 28.31
CA LYS A 4 -51.91 -2.98 28.24
C LYS A 4 -52.30 -2.23 29.53
N ASP A 5 -52.81 -0.98 29.55
CA ASP A 5 -53.24 -0.01 28.51
C ASP A 5 -53.42 1.42 29.13
N TYR A 6 -53.09 2.45 28.33
CA TYR A 6 -53.74 3.75 28.01
C TYR A 6 -54.27 4.85 28.97
N HIS A 7 -54.16 6.08 28.41
CA HIS A 7 -54.81 7.40 28.62
C HIS A 7 -54.09 8.45 29.52
N SER A 8 -54.06 9.77 29.25
CA SER A 8 -54.19 10.66 28.08
C SER A 8 -54.08 12.13 28.56
N LEU A 9 -53.69 13.06 27.67
CA LEU A 9 -54.01 14.51 27.60
C LEU A 9 -53.19 15.57 28.40
N GLY A 10 -52.65 16.53 27.65
CA GLY A 10 -52.84 17.98 27.88
C GLY A 10 -51.68 18.78 28.50
N GLY A 11 -50.95 19.57 27.69
CA GLY A 11 -50.12 20.70 28.17
C GLY A 11 -50.98 21.95 28.49
N PRO A 12 -50.46 23.19 28.44
CA PRO A 12 -49.07 23.70 28.48
C PRO A 12 -48.89 24.69 29.67
N LEU A 13 -47.73 25.34 29.83
CA LEU A 13 -47.64 26.78 30.21
C LEU A 13 -46.19 27.31 30.28
N HIS A 14 -46.08 28.57 29.86
CA HIS A 14 -44.96 29.49 29.77
C HIS A 14 -44.07 29.63 31.03
N TYR A 15 -42.78 29.96 30.86
CA TYR A 15 -42.21 31.31 31.09
C TYR A 15 -40.68 31.31 30.94
N CYS A 16 -40.16 32.42 30.43
CA CYS A 16 -38.74 32.78 30.30
C CYS A 16 -38.53 34.10 31.08
N PRO A 17 -37.31 34.66 31.14
CA PRO A 17 -36.22 34.54 32.13
C PRO A 17 -36.24 35.68 33.19
N PRO A 18 -35.15 35.94 33.95
CA PRO A 18 -34.33 37.12 33.59
C PRO A 18 -32.83 37.04 33.92
N SER A 19 -32.10 37.96 33.29
CA SER A 19 -30.70 38.36 33.47
C SER A 19 -30.51 39.41 34.58
N ILE A 20 -29.30 39.51 35.18
CA ILE A 20 -28.44 40.72 35.37
C ILE A 20 -27.51 40.64 36.62
N THR A 21 -26.19 40.75 36.35
CA THR A 21 -25.01 41.35 37.05
C THR A 21 -24.76 41.21 38.57
N GLU A 22 -23.55 40.76 38.95
CA GLU A 22 -22.43 41.58 39.49
C GLU A 22 -21.25 40.67 39.97
N GLU A 23 -20.02 41.08 39.66
CA GLU A 23 -18.70 40.56 40.14
C GLU A 23 -18.27 41.27 41.45
N PRO A 24 -17.09 41.02 42.10
CA PRO A 24 -16.02 40.01 41.92
C PRO A 24 -15.51 39.36 43.24
N THR A 25 -14.75 38.25 43.17
CA THR A 25 -13.55 38.04 44.03
C THR A 25 -12.63 36.97 43.45
N THR A 26 -11.34 37.27 43.50
CA THR A 26 -10.15 36.65 42.92
C THR A 26 -9.70 35.34 43.57
N THR A 27 -9.20 34.38 42.77
CA THR A 27 -7.87 33.72 42.95
C THR A 27 -7.47 32.85 41.74
N ASN A 28 -6.33 33.21 41.14
CA ASN A 28 -5.35 32.45 40.33
C ASN A 28 -5.76 31.17 39.59
N ASN A 29 -5.76 31.23 38.25
CA ASN A 29 -4.99 30.31 37.41
C ASN A 29 -4.63 30.98 36.08
N GLN A 30 -3.36 30.85 35.70
CA GLN A 30 -2.75 31.49 34.53
C GLN A 30 -3.27 30.85 33.25
N HIS A 31 -3.97 31.64 32.43
CA HIS A 31 -4.08 31.42 30.99
C HIS A 31 -2.80 31.97 30.34
N GLN A 32 -1.97 31.11 29.75
CA GLN A 32 -0.92 31.56 28.84
C GLN A 32 -1.51 31.86 27.47
N ASP A 33 -1.15 33.04 26.99
CA ASP A 33 -1.61 33.71 25.79
C ASP A 33 -0.83 33.17 24.56
N TYR A 34 -1.53 32.54 23.61
CA TYR A 34 -0.96 31.94 22.38
C TYR A 34 -0.37 32.96 21.39
N SER A 35 -0.34 34.25 21.76
CA SER A 35 0.22 35.35 20.97
C SER A 35 1.71 35.60 21.22
N VAL A 36 2.30 35.08 22.31
CA VAL A 36 3.70 35.36 22.69
C VAL A 36 4.69 34.35 22.08
N ILE A 37 4.26 33.12 21.80
CA ILE A 37 5.14 32.06 21.25
C ILE A 37 5.50 32.32 19.76
N LYS A 38 4.70 33.11 19.03
CA LYS A 38 5.02 33.50 17.65
C LYS A 38 6.13 34.57 17.57
N GLN A 39 6.28 35.43 18.58
CA GLN A 39 7.29 36.49 18.55
C GLN A 39 8.69 35.99 18.94
N GLU A 40 8.81 34.97 19.79
CA GLU A 40 10.11 34.42 20.18
C GLU A 40 10.73 33.51 19.11
N GLN A 41 9.92 32.83 18.28
CA GLN A 41 10.44 32.07 17.13
C GLN A 41 10.82 32.95 15.92
N GLU A 42 10.16 34.10 15.72
CA GLU A 42 10.54 35.06 14.67
C GLU A 42 11.82 35.87 15.00
N GLN A 43 12.18 36.02 16.28
CA GLN A 43 13.44 36.70 16.66
C GLN A 43 14.69 35.81 16.51
N GLN A 44 14.59 34.48 16.66
CA GLN A 44 15.73 33.59 16.43
C GLN A 44 16.06 33.39 14.94
N ILE A 45 15.07 33.50 14.05
CA ILE A 45 15.27 33.40 12.60
C ILE A 45 15.86 34.70 12.01
N ASN A 46 15.56 35.85 12.60
CA ASN A 46 16.06 37.15 12.14
C ASN A 46 17.51 37.48 12.53
N HIS A 47 18.20 36.63 13.32
CA HIS A 47 19.62 36.83 13.65
C HIS A 47 20.60 36.11 12.70
N GLN A 48 20.11 35.40 11.68
CA GLN A 48 20.96 34.76 10.65
C GLN A 48 20.82 35.33 9.23
N ILE A 49 20.02 36.38 9.03
CA ILE A 49 19.87 37.05 7.73
C ILE A 49 20.33 38.50 7.83
N HIS A 50 21.60 38.68 8.18
CA HIS A 50 22.32 39.91 7.85
C HIS A 50 23.75 39.53 7.51
N LEU A 51 23.99 39.28 6.23
CA LEU A 51 25.20 39.69 5.53
C LEU A 51 25.02 39.45 4.02
N ILE A 52 25.01 40.56 3.29
CA ILE A 52 25.42 40.73 1.89
C ILE A 52 24.33 40.61 0.80
N HIS A 53 23.86 41.78 0.39
CA HIS A 53 23.61 42.20 -1.01
C HIS A 53 24.01 43.69 -1.10
N PRO A 54 24.18 44.32 -2.28
CA PRO A 54 24.32 43.80 -3.65
C PRO A 54 25.48 44.47 -4.45
N HIS A 55 25.75 44.05 -5.69
CA HIS A 55 25.93 44.98 -6.82
C HIS A 55 25.78 44.28 -8.18
N LEU A 56 25.17 45.01 -9.11
CA LEU A 56 24.76 44.66 -10.46
C LEU A 56 25.92 44.28 -11.41
N GLY A 57 25.66 43.41 -12.39
CA GLY A 57 26.55 43.19 -13.52
C GLY A 57 26.03 42.16 -14.53
N SER A 58 25.40 42.66 -15.59
CA SER A 58 25.19 42.10 -16.94
C SER A 58 25.83 40.73 -17.28
N LEU A 59 24.99 39.77 -17.68
CA LEU A 59 25.38 38.48 -18.27
C LEU A 59 25.65 38.65 -19.78
N ALA A 60 26.91 38.56 -20.18
CA ALA A 60 27.32 38.30 -21.55
C ALA A 60 27.42 36.78 -21.78
N ILE A 61 26.77 36.31 -22.83
CA ILE A 61 26.78 34.91 -23.29
C ILE A 61 28.13 34.63 -23.95
N GLY A 62 28.82 33.58 -23.50
CA GLY A 62 30.04 33.06 -24.14
C GLY A 62 29.90 31.56 -24.41
N LEU A 63 29.57 31.20 -25.65
CA LEU A 63 29.75 29.86 -26.20
C LEU A 63 31.26 29.58 -26.34
N LEU A 64 31.73 28.45 -25.82
CA LEU A 64 33.07 27.94 -26.11
C LEU A 64 32.97 26.77 -27.09
N ILE A 65 33.23 27.07 -28.36
CA ILE A 65 33.53 26.10 -29.41
C ILE A 65 35.01 25.74 -29.28
N TRP A 66 35.32 24.45 -29.12
CA TRP A 66 36.69 23.96 -29.02
C TRP A 66 37.25 23.73 -30.43
N PHE A 67 38.15 24.60 -30.89
CA PHE A 67 38.98 24.36 -32.06
C PHE A 67 40.35 23.85 -31.62
N ASN A 68 40.74 22.68 -32.13
CA ASN A 68 42.11 22.16 -31.99
C ASN A 68 43.06 23.01 -32.83
N HIS A 69 43.96 23.74 -32.17
CA HIS A 69 45.15 24.29 -32.80
C HIS A 69 46.35 24.11 -31.88
N GLN A 70 47.35 23.35 -32.35
CA GLN A 70 48.65 23.23 -31.71
C GLN A 70 49.44 24.53 -31.87
N PRO A 71 49.98 25.14 -30.81
CA PRO A 71 50.95 26.21 -30.95
C PRO A 71 52.37 25.69 -30.70
N THR A 72 53.23 26.00 -31.66
CA THR A 72 54.69 25.94 -31.55
C THR A 72 55.21 26.89 -30.48
N THR A 73 56.30 26.49 -29.84
CA THR A 73 56.95 27.17 -28.72
C THR A 73 57.73 28.41 -29.14
N THR A 74 57.70 29.46 -28.32
CA THR A 74 58.84 30.39 -28.12
C THR A 74 58.69 31.15 -26.79
N ASN A 75 59.80 31.25 -26.06
CA ASN A 75 59.95 31.79 -24.70
C ASN A 75 59.94 33.32 -24.64
N ASN A 76 59.41 33.92 -23.56
CA ASN A 76 60.23 34.61 -22.55
C ASN A 76 59.41 35.26 -21.40
N ASN A 77 59.81 34.87 -20.19
CA ASN A 77 59.68 35.42 -18.83
C ASN A 77 59.30 36.91 -18.64
N ASN A 78 58.29 37.20 -17.80
CA ASN A 78 58.51 37.60 -16.39
C ASN A 78 57.21 38.06 -15.68
N ASN A 79 57.07 37.62 -14.42
CA ASN A 79 56.25 38.18 -13.34
C ASN A 79 54.72 38.20 -13.52
N GLN A 80 54.10 37.02 -13.41
CA GLN A 80 52.81 36.90 -12.76
C GLN A 80 53.01 36.21 -11.41
N SER A 81 52.56 36.87 -10.35
CA SER A 81 52.33 36.26 -9.04
C SER A 81 51.67 34.91 -9.22
N THR A 82 52.39 33.84 -8.91
CA THR A 82 51.86 32.49 -8.92
C THR A 82 50.76 32.43 -7.87
N LEU A 83 49.50 32.54 -8.29
CA LEU A 83 48.46 31.72 -7.70
C LEU A 83 48.98 30.30 -7.90
N SER A 84 49.66 29.78 -6.88
CA SER A 84 50.09 28.39 -6.81
C SER A 84 48.89 27.58 -7.25
N THR A 85 49.00 26.94 -8.41
CA THR A 85 48.08 25.89 -8.86
C THR A 85 47.89 24.97 -7.68
N ILE A 86 46.78 25.13 -6.96
CA ILE A 86 46.42 24.20 -5.92
C ILE A 86 46.23 22.91 -6.68
N ASN A 87 47.17 21.98 -6.52
CA ASN A 87 47.08 20.68 -7.16
C ASN A 87 45.75 20.08 -6.66
N PRO A 88 44.75 19.87 -7.55
CA PRO A 88 43.43 19.43 -7.13
C PRO A 88 43.50 18.07 -6.43
N ASN A 89 44.60 17.32 -6.60
CA ASN A 89 44.86 16.08 -5.90
C ASN A 89 45.17 16.25 -4.40
N ILE A 90 45.55 17.45 -3.92
CA ILE A 90 45.84 17.69 -2.49
C ILE A 90 44.55 17.67 -1.66
N PHE A 91 43.41 18.07 -2.23
CA PHE A 91 42.12 18.01 -1.52
C PHE A 91 41.46 16.63 -1.57
N ASN A 92 41.88 15.78 -2.51
CA ASN A 92 41.25 14.50 -2.77
C ASN A 92 41.97 13.32 -2.10
N GLN A 93 42.99 13.60 -1.28
CA GLN A 93 43.72 12.60 -0.51
C GLN A 93 43.46 12.78 0.99
N SER A 94 43.28 11.68 1.72
CA SER A 94 43.28 11.67 3.18
C SER A 94 44.70 11.87 3.73
N PRO A 95 44.87 12.22 5.02
CA PRO A 95 46.18 12.45 5.62
C PRO A 95 47.17 11.26 5.50
N ASP A 96 46.67 10.05 5.26
CA ASP A 96 47.43 8.81 5.01
C ASP A 96 47.73 8.56 3.52
N GLY A 97 47.38 9.49 2.62
CA GLY A 97 47.64 9.41 1.18
C GLY A 97 46.63 8.56 0.39
N LEU A 98 45.58 8.04 1.03
CA LEU A 98 44.51 7.33 0.32
C LEU A 98 43.58 8.30 -0.41
N SER A 99 42.93 7.83 -1.48
CA SER A 99 41.93 8.64 -2.18
C SER A 99 40.66 8.75 -1.33
N ARG A 100 40.16 9.98 -1.17
CA ARG A 100 38.84 10.22 -0.57
C ARG A 100 37.75 9.79 -1.55
N ILE A 101 36.59 9.40 -1.02
CA ILE A 101 35.40 9.15 -1.83
C ILE A 101 35.03 10.45 -2.55
N SER A 102 34.97 10.39 -3.88
CA SER A 102 34.57 11.49 -4.74
C SER A 102 33.10 11.36 -5.17
N LEU A 103 32.52 12.48 -5.63
CA LEU A 103 31.21 12.47 -6.28
C LEU A 103 31.19 11.53 -7.50
N ASN A 104 32.31 11.45 -8.24
CA ASN A 104 32.41 10.54 -9.38
C ASN A 104 32.37 9.07 -8.96
N ASP A 105 32.92 8.72 -7.80
CA ASP A 105 32.84 7.34 -7.29
C ASP A 105 31.39 6.95 -6.96
N ALA A 106 30.64 7.90 -6.38
CA ALA A 106 29.22 7.72 -6.08
C ALA A 106 28.37 7.61 -7.36
N LEU A 107 28.55 8.53 -8.31
CA LEU A 107 27.77 8.56 -9.56
C LEU A 107 28.12 7.41 -10.52
N ALA A 108 29.37 6.92 -10.49
CA ALA A 108 29.78 5.75 -11.26
C ALA A 108 29.35 4.42 -10.62
N GLY A 109 28.67 4.46 -9.47
CA GLY A 109 28.17 3.28 -8.78
C GLY A 109 29.26 2.38 -8.19
N ARG A 110 30.48 2.89 -7.94
CA ARG A 110 31.62 2.08 -7.45
C ARG A 110 31.35 1.40 -6.11
N PHE A 111 30.46 1.97 -5.31
CA PHE A 111 30.07 1.48 -4.00
C PHE A 111 28.61 1.03 -3.95
N TYR A 112 27.97 0.83 -5.11
CA TYR A 112 26.61 0.28 -5.13
C TYR A 112 26.63 -1.15 -4.61
N VAL A 113 25.67 -1.45 -3.74
CA VAL A 113 25.51 -2.79 -3.19
C VAL A 113 24.88 -3.68 -4.24
N ASN A 114 25.52 -4.79 -4.55
CA ASN A 114 24.90 -5.85 -5.36
C ASN A 114 23.78 -6.48 -4.53
N ARG A 115 22.55 -6.33 -5.00
CA ARG A 115 21.38 -6.98 -4.42
C ARG A 115 20.95 -8.11 -5.34
N HIS A 116 20.53 -9.22 -4.74
CA HIS A 116 19.98 -10.36 -5.44
C HIS A 116 18.59 -10.63 -4.90
N SER A 117 17.58 -10.42 -5.73
CA SER A 117 16.19 -10.68 -5.37
C SER A 117 15.79 -12.08 -5.80
N ILE A 118 15.05 -12.77 -4.93
CA ILE A 118 14.46 -14.08 -5.21
C ILE A 118 12.97 -14.01 -4.97
N SER A 119 12.22 -14.90 -5.63
CA SER A 119 10.79 -15.06 -5.40
C SER A 119 10.52 -16.46 -4.86
N TRP A 120 10.16 -16.55 -3.57
CA TRP A 120 9.70 -17.81 -2.98
C TRP A 120 8.47 -18.32 -3.73
N LEU A 121 8.40 -19.64 -3.93
CA LEU A 121 7.33 -20.28 -4.68
C LEU A 121 6.81 -21.46 -3.86
N ASP A 122 5.92 -21.15 -2.92
CA ASP A 122 5.35 -22.12 -1.97
C ASP A 122 4.61 -23.25 -2.69
N GLU A 123 4.00 -22.96 -3.84
CA GLU A 123 3.30 -23.91 -4.70
C GLU A 123 4.25 -25.02 -5.20
N ALA A 124 5.53 -24.71 -5.39
CA ALA A 124 6.55 -25.66 -5.84
C ALA A 124 7.20 -26.45 -4.68
N GLY A 125 6.82 -26.14 -3.44
CA GLY A 125 7.25 -26.82 -2.22
C GLY A 125 8.11 -25.93 -1.31
N ASP A 126 8.08 -26.25 -0.02
CA ASP A 126 8.87 -25.55 1.00
C ASP A 126 10.38 -25.60 0.69
N GLY A 127 11.01 -24.42 0.72
CA GLY A 127 12.43 -24.21 0.39
C GLY A 127 12.71 -24.00 -1.10
N VAL A 128 11.68 -23.84 -1.93
CA VAL A 128 11.81 -23.57 -3.37
C VAL A 128 11.62 -22.08 -3.65
N TYR A 129 12.56 -21.51 -4.41
CA TYR A 129 12.45 -20.15 -4.92
C TYR A 129 12.79 -20.10 -6.40
N SER A 130 12.48 -18.96 -6.99
CA SER A 130 12.57 -18.73 -8.42
C SER A 130 13.37 -17.47 -8.75
N GLU A 131 13.97 -17.47 -9.94
CA GLU A 131 14.77 -16.37 -10.47
C GLU A 131 14.50 -16.19 -11.97
N ILE A 132 14.37 -14.94 -12.40
CA ILE A 132 14.44 -14.58 -13.82
C ILE A 132 15.90 -14.49 -14.23
N THR A 133 16.29 -15.22 -15.26
CA THR A 133 17.67 -15.25 -15.77
C THR A 133 17.68 -15.04 -17.29
N SER A 134 18.87 -14.88 -17.87
CA SER A 134 19.02 -14.79 -19.32
C SER A 134 18.57 -16.04 -20.09
N THR A 135 18.48 -17.20 -19.42
CA THR A 135 18.06 -18.46 -20.05
C THR A 135 16.57 -18.77 -19.84
N GLY A 136 15.85 -17.95 -19.08
CA GLY A 136 14.45 -18.12 -18.72
C GLY A 136 14.22 -17.99 -17.21
N ILE A 137 13.10 -18.53 -16.74
CA ILE A 137 12.75 -18.58 -15.32
C ILE A 137 13.18 -19.93 -14.77
N ILE A 138 13.97 -19.93 -13.69
CA ILE A 138 14.45 -21.16 -13.04
C ILE A 138 13.86 -21.31 -11.65
N LEU A 139 13.76 -22.56 -11.20
CA LEU A 139 13.51 -22.95 -9.81
C LEU A 139 14.78 -23.49 -9.19
N LYS A 140 15.05 -23.06 -7.95
CA LYS A 140 16.09 -23.60 -7.10
C LYS A 140 15.47 -24.17 -5.84
N ASP A 141 15.78 -25.43 -5.57
CA ASP A 141 15.32 -26.16 -4.39
C ASP A 141 16.48 -26.28 -3.40
N LEU A 142 16.33 -25.67 -2.23
CA LEU A 142 17.35 -25.66 -1.19
C LEU A 142 17.53 -27.02 -0.50
N LYS A 143 16.48 -27.85 -0.44
CA LYS A 143 16.53 -29.17 0.21
C LYS A 143 17.32 -30.15 -0.63
N THR A 144 17.10 -30.14 -1.95
CA THR A 144 17.80 -31.04 -2.89
C THR A 144 19.05 -30.43 -3.51
N ASN A 145 19.28 -29.13 -3.28
CA ASN A 145 20.32 -28.33 -3.94
C ASN A 145 20.28 -28.48 -5.47
N SER A 146 19.07 -28.52 -6.03
CA SER A 146 18.83 -28.71 -7.46
C SER A 146 18.35 -27.42 -8.11
N THR A 147 18.66 -27.28 -9.41
CA THR A 147 18.17 -26.18 -10.25
C THR A 147 17.48 -26.79 -11.47
N LYS A 148 16.26 -26.34 -11.77
CA LYS A 148 15.49 -26.77 -12.95
C LYS A 148 14.82 -25.57 -13.63
N PRO A 149 14.66 -25.58 -14.95
CA PRO A 149 13.88 -24.54 -15.62
C PRO A 149 12.40 -24.65 -15.26
N LEU A 150 11.78 -23.52 -14.89
CA LEU A 150 10.32 -23.38 -14.85
C LEU A 150 9.79 -23.05 -16.26
N ILE A 151 10.42 -22.08 -16.90
CA ILE A 151 10.17 -21.70 -18.29
C ILE A 151 11.52 -21.41 -18.95
N GLN A 152 11.81 -22.03 -20.08
CA GLN A 152 12.99 -21.68 -20.87
C GLN A 152 12.69 -20.47 -21.74
N SER A 153 13.69 -19.61 -21.97
CA SER A 153 13.55 -18.38 -22.75
C SER A 153 12.94 -18.58 -24.15
N HIS A 154 13.22 -19.71 -24.80
CA HIS A 154 12.64 -20.02 -26.12
C HIS A 154 11.16 -20.45 -26.08
N GLU A 155 10.63 -20.76 -24.90
CA GLU A 155 9.22 -21.09 -24.68
C GLU A 155 8.37 -19.83 -24.46
N LEU A 156 8.99 -18.73 -24.03
CA LEU A 156 8.35 -17.42 -23.89
C LEU A 156 8.35 -16.67 -25.22
N VAL A 157 7.46 -17.10 -26.11
CA VAL A 157 7.19 -16.42 -27.38
C VAL A 157 5.71 -16.12 -27.50
N ASP A 158 5.36 -14.99 -28.12
CA ASP A 158 3.97 -14.64 -28.36
C ASP A 158 3.35 -15.50 -29.49
N PRO A 159 2.03 -15.38 -29.76
CA PRO A 159 1.40 -16.13 -30.85
C PRO A 159 1.97 -15.85 -32.25
N GLN A 160 2.74 -14.77 -32.43
CA GLN A 160 3.46 -14.41 -33.64
C GLN A 160 4.93 -14.87 -33.62
N HIS A 161 5.32 -15.70 -32.65
CA HIS A 161 6.67 -16.23 -32.43
C HIS A 161 7.74 -15.17 -32.12
N ARG A 162 7.32 -14.01 -31.59
CA ARG A 162 8.26 -12.97 -31.13
C ARG A 162 8.66 -13.27 -29.67
N PRO A 163 9.94 -13.12 -29.30
CA PRO A 163 10.39 -13.33 -27.92
C PRO A 163 9.68 -12.39 -26.92
N ILE A 164 9.32 -12.95 -25.76
CA ILE A 164 8.76 -12.22 -24.61
C ILE A 164 9.85 -12.12 -23.53
N TYR A 165 10.13 -10.90 -23.09
CA TYR A 165 11.12 -10.63 -22.05
C TYR A 165 10.41 -10.30 -20.72
N PRO A 166 10.35 -11.25 -19.78
CA PRO A 166 9.60 -11.08 -18.53
C PRO A 166 10.22 -10.00 -17.64
N GLU A 167 9.41 -9.06 -17.16
CA GLU A 167 9.81 -8.09 -16.14
C GLU A 167 9.48 -8.58 -14.73
N ALA A 168 8.34 -9.27 -14.59
CA ALA A 168 7.93 -9.97 -13.37
C ALA A 168 6.96 -11.11 -13.73
N PHE A 169 6.79 -12.07 -12.83
CA PHE A 169 5.82 -13.15 -13.00
C PHE A 169 5.23 -13.61 -11.67
N THR A 170 4.08 -14.27 -11.74
CA THR A 170 3.42 -14.97 -10.63
C THR A 170 2.88 -16.31 -11.13
N VAL A 171 2.71 -17.29 -10.24
CA VAL A 171 2.29 -18.65 -10.61
C VAL A 171 0.92 -18.93 -10.00
N SER A 172 0.07 -19.67 -10.71
CA SER A 172 -1.21 -20.13 -10.15
C SER A 172 -0.97 -21.13 -9.02
N SER A 173 -1.90 -21.19 -8.06
CA SER A 173 -1.77 -22.06 -6.86
C SER A 173 -1.60 -23.55 -7.17
N ASP A 174 -2.04 -23.99 -8.35
CA ASP A 174 -1.95 -25.37 -8.84
C ASP A 174 -0.75 -25.61 -9.78
N LEU A 175 0.16 -24.63 -9.93
CA LEU A 175 1.33 -24.64 -10.84
C LEU A 175 0.99 -24.84 -12.33
N ARG A 176 -0.28 -24.77 -12.70
CA ARG A 176 -0.75 -25.05 -14.06
C ARG A 176 -0.44 -23.91 -15.02
N TYR A 177 -0.43 -22.68 -14.51
CA TYR A 177 -0.27 -21.46 -15.30
C TYR A 177 0.68 -20.47 -14.65
N ILE A 178 1.35 -19.68 -15.48
CA ILE A 178 2.25 -18.62 -15.05
C ILE A 178 1.83 -17.32 -15.72
N LEU A 179 1.60 -16.29 -14.92
CA LEU A 179 1.27 -14.96 -15.39
C LEU A 179 2.57 -14.16 -15.50
N VAL A 180 2.88 -13.67 -16.69
CA VAL A 180 4.12 -12.94 -17.00
C VAL A 180 3.76 -11.52 -17.42
N SER A 181 4.32 -10.53 -16.72
CA SER A 181 4.16 -9.11 -17.05
C SER A 181 5.32 -8.61 -17.92
N THR A 182 4.98 -7.76 -18.88
CA THR A 182 5.92 -7.12 -19.82
C THR A 182 5.47 -5.71 -20.18
N ASN A 183 6.38 -4.90 -20.70
CA ASN A 183 6.13 -3.55 -21.17
C ASN A 183 5.53 -2.66 -20.08
N SER A 184 5.95 -2.81 -18.81
CA SER A 184 5.36 -2.02 -17.73
C SER A 184 5.63 -0.53 -17.92
N GLN A 185 4.58 0.28 -17.80
CA GLN A 185 4.65 1.74 -17.77
C GLN A 185 4.31 2.22 -16.36
N PRO A 186 5.28 2.71 -15.57
CA PRO A 186 5.02 3.27 -14.25
C PRO A 186 4.08 4.47 -14.31
N GLN A 187 3.24 4.62 -13.30
CA GLN A 187 2.35 5.76 -13.13
C GLN A 187 2.77 6.60 -11.91
N TRP A 188 2.72 6.02 -10.70
CA TRP A 188 3.19 6.65 -9.46
C TRP A 188 4.25 5.77 -8.76
N ARG A 189 4.31 5.73 -7.41
CA ARG A 189 5.33 4.95 -6.68
C ARG A 189 5.22 3.44 -6.89
N HIS A 190 4.00 2.92 -6.92
CA HIS A 190 3.67 1.49 -6.97
C HIS A 190 2.86 1.11 -8.21
N SER A 191 2.01 2.00 -8.71
CA SER A 191 1.14 1.76 -9.85
C SER A 191 1.90 1.74 -11.16
N LYS A 192 1.44 0.85 -12.04
CA LYS A 192 1.94 0.69 -13.40
C LYS A 192 0.85 0.08 -14.27
N PHE A 193 0.91 0.34 -15.56
CA PHE A 193 0.15 -0.43 -16.55
C PHE A 193 1.07 -1.47 -17.17
N SER A 194 0.63 -2.72 -17.28
CA SER A 194 1.42 -3.79 -17.88
C SER A 194 0.63 -4.54 -18.95
N HIS A 195 1.34 -5.21 -19.85
CA HIS A 195 0.77 -6.30 -20.63
C HIS A 195 1.04 -7.63 -19.94
N TYR A 196 0.06 -8.51 -19.92
CA TYR A 196 0.15 -9.79 -19.24
C TYR A 196 -0.02 -10.96 -20.22
N TRP A 197 0.90 -11.91 -20.13
CA TRP A 197 0.88 -13.18 -20.82
C TRP A 197 0.57 -14.30 -19.84
N ILE A 198 -0.22 -15.27 -20.24
CA ILE A 198 -0.47 -16.51 -19.51
C ILE A 198 0.30 -17.62 -20.23
N TYR A 199 1.29 -18.17 -19.54
CA TYR A 199 2.02 -19.36 -19.96
C TYR A 199 1.39 -20.61 -19.34
N ASP A 200 1.04 -21.55 -20.20
CA ASP A 200 0.48 -22.85 -19.87
C ASP A 200 1.62 -23.86 -19.66
N THR A 201 1.81 -24.39 -18.44
CA THR A 201 2.96 -25.25 -18.12
C THR A 201 2.89 -26.65 -18.72
N LEU A 202 1.70 -27.13 -19.08
CA LEU A 202 1.46 -28.47 -19.64
C LEU A 202 1.57 -28.47 -21.16
N GLN A 203 0.86 -27.55 -21.82
CA GLN A 203 0.82 -27.38 -23.26
C GLN A 203 2.03 -26.60 -23.78
N ARG A 204 2.72 -25.86 -22.90
CA ARG A 204 3.85 -24.98 -23.24
C ARG A 204 3.47 -23.93 -24.27
N THR A 205 2.29 -23.34 -24.08
CA THR A 205 1.72 -22.30 -24.94
C THR A 205 1.63 -20.99 -24.18
N VAL A 206 1.68 -19.88 -24.92
CA VAL A 206 1.53 -18.53 -24.38
C VAL A 206 0.31 -17.87 -25.01
N THR A 207 -0.56 -17.33 -24.17
CA THR A 207 -1.72 -16.53 -24.61
C THR A 207 -1.72 -15.19 -23.90
N SER A 208 -2.18 -14.12 -24.54
CA SER A 208 -2.35 -12.84 -23.85
C SER A 208 -3.55 -12.92 -22.89
N LEU A 209 -3.44 -12.32 -21.71
CA LEU A 209 -4.57 -12.17 -20.76
C LEU A 209 -5.73 -11.38 -21.39
N ARG A 210 -5.40 -10.42 -22.28
CA ARG A 210 -6.35 -9.64 -23.07
C ARG A 210 -5.94 -9.60 -24.54
N PRO A 211 -6.29 -10.62 -25.33
CA PRO A 211 -5.90 -10.74 -26.74
C PRO A 211 -6.41 -9.60 -27.63
N ASP A 212 -7.44 -8.86 -27.17
CA ASP A 212 -8.01 -7.71 -27.85
C ASP A 212 -7.24 -6.39 -27.61
N ILE A 213 -6.24 -6.40 -26.72
CA ILE A 213 -5.38 -5.24 -26.40
C ILE A 213 -3.98 -5.49 -26.93
N SER A 214 -3.43 -4.52 -27.67
CA SER A 214 -2.07 -4.60 -28.19
C SER A 214 -1.04 -4.70 -27.05
N PRO A 215 -0.02 -5.58 -27.14
CA PRO A 215 1.10 -5.62 -26.20
C PRO A 215 1.89 -4.31 -26.10
N ASP A 216 1.84 -3.47 -27.14
CA ASP A 216 2.53 -2.17 -27.19
C ASP A 216 1.74 -1.05 -26.48
N GLU A 217 0.49 -1.31 -26.08
CA GLU A 217 -0.40 -0.38 -25.38
C GLU A 217 -0.88 -0.99 -24.05
N PRO A 218 0.03 -1.19 -23.08
CA PRO A 218 -0.31 -1.80 -21.80
C PRO A 218 -1.36 -0.96 -21.05
N ARG A 219 -2.42 -1.61 -20.59
CA ARG A 219 -3.57 -0.96 -19.93
C ARG A 219 -4.08 -1.65 -18.67
N ILE A 220 -3.55 -2.83 -18.35
CA ILE A 220 -3.98 -3.56 -17.15
C ILE A 220 -3.17 -3.04 -15.96
N SER A 221 -3.84 -2.51 -14.94
CA SER A 221 -3.18 -1.92 -13.76
C SER A 221 -2.65 -2.98 -12.81
N ILE A 222 -3.45 -4.02 -12.56
CA ILE A 222 -3.10 -5.16 -11.70
C ILE A 222 -3.71 -6.45 -12.26
N ALA A 223 -3.10 -7.60 -11.99
CA ALA A 223 -3.65 -8.92 -12.29
C ALA A 223 -3.19 -9.93 -11.22
N LEU A 224 -4.14 -10.58 -10.57
CA LEU A 224 -3.94 -11.40 -9.38
C LEU A 224 -4.54 -12.79 -9.58
N TRP A 225 -3.73 -13.83 -9.33
CA TRP A 225 -4.22 -15.20 -9.20
C TRP A 225 -5.12 -15.34 -7.97
N SER A 226 -6.12 -16.20 -8.06
CA SER A 226 -6.88 -16.65 -6.90
C SER A 226 -6.01 -17.50 -5.96
N PRO A 227 -6.22 -17.45 -4.63
CA PRO A 227 -5.46 -18.25 -3.66
C PRO A 227 -5.53 -19.76 -3.87
N THR A 228 -6.59 -20.24 -4.53
CA THR A 228 -6.80 -21.64 -4.90
C THR A 228 -7.21 -21.75 -6.37
N GLY A 229 -6.81 -22.83 -7.05
CA GLY A 229 -6.98 -22.99 -8.49
C GLY A 229 -6.16 -21.98 -9.32
N HIS A 230 -6.78 -21.47 -10.38
CA HIS A 230 -6.14 -20.61 -11.37
C HIS A 230 -7.10 -19.55 -11.95
N SER A 231 -8.03 -19.04 -11.14
CA SER A 231 -8.81 -17.87 -11.55
C SER A 231 -7.93 -16.61 -11.52
N ILE A 232 -8.23 -15.62 -12.36
CA ILE A 232 -7.52 -14.34 -12.41
C ILE A 232 -8.51 -13.20 -12.24
N ALA A 233 -8.28 -12.35 -11.24
CA ALA A 233 -8.93 -11.05 -11.17
C ALA A 233 -7.95 -9.98 -11.66
N TYR A 234 -8.39 -9.08 -12.52
CA TYR A 234 -7.54 -8.02 -13.05
C TYR A 234 -8.33 -6.72 -13.22
N VAL A 235 -7.62 -5.60 -13.23
CA VAL A 235 -8.23 -4.27 -13.41
C VAL A 235 -7.82 -3.68 -14.75
N LEU A 236 -8.83 -3.30 -15.54
CA LEU A 236 -8.68 -2.64 -16.82
C LEU A 236 -9.59 -1.41 -16.83
N ASP A 237 -9.05 -0.24 -17.16
CA ASP A 237 -9.77 1.03 -17.20
C ASP A 237 -10.60 1.29 -15.93
N ASN A 238 -10.00 1.03 -14.77
CA ASN A 238 -10.61 1.22 -13.46
C ASN A 238 -11.83 0.34 -13.16
N ASP A 239 -12.07 -0.70 -13.97
CA ASP A 239 -13.04 -1.75 -13.69
C ASP A 239 -12.38 -3.10 -13.44
N ILE A 240 -13.00 -3.87 -12.54
CA ILE A 240 -12.56 -5.21 -12.17
C ILE A 240 -13.17 -6.22 -13.14
N TYR A 241 -12.33 -7.14 -13.60
CA TYR A 241 -12.69 -8.28 -14.43
C TYR A 241 -12.22 -9.57 -13.77
N LEU A 242 -12.95 -10.65 -14.02
CA LEU A 242 -12.69 -11.98 -13.51
C LEU A 242 -12.64 -12.99 -14.66
N LEU A 243 -11.60 -13.81 -14.70
CA LEU A 243 -11.52 -15.03 -15.48
C LEU A 243 -11.54 -16.23 -14.55
N THR A 244 -12.55 -17.09 -14.67
CA THR A 244 -12.63 -18.34 -13.91
C THR A 244 -11.64 -19.39 -14.41
N SER A 245 -11.17 -19.27 -15.65
CA SER A 245 -10.06 -20.06 -16.21
C SER A 245 -9.31 -19.26 -17.28
N PRO A 246 -7.97 -19.44 -17.42
CA PRO A 246 -7.18 -18.91 -18.52
C PRO A 246 -7.68 -19.29 -19.92
N ASP A 247 -8.39 -20.40 -20.09
CA ASP A 247 -8.95 -20.79 -21.39
C ASP A 247 -10.08 -19.85 -21.85
N GLN A 248 -10.58 -18.99 -20.97
CA GLN A 248 -11.72 -18.11 -21.20
C GLN A 248 -11.33 -16.64 -21.46
N VAL A 249 -10.07 -16.36 -21.83
CA VAL A 249 -9.55 -15.00 -22.08
C VAL A 249 -10.40 -14.14 -23.04
N HIS A 250 -11.20 -14.77 -23.91
CA HIS A 250 -12.10 -14.07 -24.84
C HIS A 250 -13.46 -13.67 -24.24
N SER A 251 -13.80 -14.16 -23.05
CA SER A 251 -15.09 -13.92 -22.38
C SER A 251 -14.91 -13.66 -20.88
N PRO A 252 -14.12 -12.64 -20.47
CA PRO A 252 -13.98 -12.30 -19.06
C PRO A 252 -15.29 -11.77 -18.48
N LEU A 253 -15.56 -12.07 -17.22
CA LEU A 253 -16.67 -11.51 -16.47
C LEU A 253 -16.29 -10.11 -15.99
N ARG A 254 -17.00 -9.07 -16.44
CA ARG A 254 -16.80 -7.70 -15.93
C ARG A 254 -17.60 -7.51 -14.65
N ILE A 255 -16.91 -7.35 -13.52
CA ILE A 255 -17.50 -7.26 -12.17
C ILE A 255 -18.04 -5.85 -11.90
N THR A 256 -17.33 -4.82 -12.33
CA THR A 256 -17.73 -3.42 -12.17
C THR A 256 -17.93 -2.72 -13.50
N ILE A 257 -18.84 -1.74 -13.54
CA ILE A 257 -19.14 -0.92 -14.72
C ILE A 257 -19.11 0.59 -14.40
N THR A 258 -18.54 0.93 -13.23
CA THR A 258 -18.52 2.29 -12.68
C THR A 258 -17.17 2.95 -12.86
N GLY A 259 -16.16 2.23 -13.38
CA GLY A 259 -14.85 2.76 -13.69
C GLY A 259 -14.93 3.99 -14.58
N THR A 260 -14.30 5.07 -14.13
CA THR A 260 -14.13 6.31 -14.87
C THR A 260 -12.75 6.89 -14.56
N PRO A 261 -12.27 7.95 -15.23
CA PRO A 261 -11.01 8.59 -14.85
C PRO A 261 -10.94 9.10 -13.41
N THR A 262 -12.06 9.16 -12.68
CA THR A 262 -12.12 9.60 -11.26
C THR A 262 -12.75 8.57 -10.33
N ILE A 263 -13.12 7.38 -10.81
CA ILE A 263 -13.66 6.29 -9.99
C ILE A 263 -12.80 5.05 -10.22
N PHE A 264 -12.16 4.57 -9.16
CA PHE A 264 -11.21 3.46 -9.18
C PHE A 264 -11.78 2.27 -8.43
N ASN A 265 -11.90 1.11 -9.10
CA ASN A 265 -12.34 -0.12 -8.46
C ASN A 265 -11.18 -1.11 -8.35
N GLY A 266 -10.82 -1.52 -7.13
CA GLY A 266 -9.81 -2.55 -6.91
C GLY A 266 -8.36 -2.09 -7.04
N ILE A 267 -8.14 -0.80 -7.32
CA ILE A 267 -6.84 -0.14 -7.34
C ILE A 267 -6.93 1.19 -6.61
N CYS A 268 -5.79 1.69 -6.15
CA CYS A 268 -5.68 2.94 -5.44
C CYS A 268 -5.75 4.16 -6.39
N ASP A 269 -6.34 5.25 -5.89
CA ASP A 269 -6.04 6.59 -6.38
C ASP A 269 -4.69 7.07 -5.81
N TRP A 270 -4.25 8.29 -6.14
CA TRP A 270 -2.91 8.73 -5.73
C TRP A 270 -2.72 8.77 -4.21
N VAL A 271 -3.68 9.32 -3.45
CA VAL A 271 -3.51 9.48 -2.00
C VAL A 271 -3.60 8.13 -1.29
N TYR A 272 -4.47 7.23 -1.76
CA TYR A 272 -4.50 5.88 -1.21
C TYR A 272 -3.22 5.11 -1.50
N GLU A 273 -2.65 5.27 -2.70
CA GLU A 273 -1.43 4.59 -3.09
C GLU A 273 -0.22 5.04 -2.26
N GLU A 274 -0.09 6.34 -2.00
CA GLU A 274 1.14 6.91 -1.42
C GLU A 274 1.09 7.04 0.11
N GLU A 275 -0.09 7.32 0.68
CA GLU A 275 -0.23 7.77 2.07
C GLU A 275 -1.13 6.85 2.92
N VAL A 276 -1.97 6.01 2.31
CA VAL A 276 -2.93 5.15 3.05
C VAL A 276 -2.53 3.68 3.02
N LEU A 277 -2.43 3.09 1.82
CA LEU A 277 -2.20 1.66 1.63
C LEU A 277 -0.76 1.31 1.23
N GLU A 278 0.01 2.29 0.76
CA GLU A 278 1.40 2.09 0.27
C GLU A 278 1.50 0.97 -0.80
N ALA A 279 0.47 0.89 -1.65
CA ALA A 279 0.28 -0.13 -2.66
C ALA A 279 -0.63 0.38 -3.78
N SER A 280 -0.49 -0.17 -4.99
CA SER A 280 -1.42 0.11 -6.09
C SER A 280 -2.71 -0.70 -6.01
N GLU A 281 -2.69 -1.83 -5.29
CA GLU A 281 -3.78 -2.80 -5.19
C GLU A 281 -4.75 -2.44 -4.05
N ALA A 282 -6.05 -2.51 -4.34
CA ALA A 282 -7.12 -2.37 -3.37
C ALA A 282 -8.20 -3.44 -3.59
N LEU A 283 -7.76 -4.67 -3.89
CA LEU A 283 -8.56 -5.84 -4.25
C LEU A 283 -8.01 -7.08 -3.53
N TRP A 284 -8.89 -7.83 -2.86
CA TRP A 284 -8.52 -8.98 -2.03
C TRP A 284 -9.41 -10.19 -2.30
N TRP A 285 -8.80 -11.29 -2.70
CA TRP A 285 -9.46 -12.61 -2.76
C TRP A 285 -9.72 -13.17 -1.37
N SER A 286 -10.88 -13.81 -1.18
CA SER A 286 -11.09 -14.67 -0.02
C SER A 286 -10.13 -15.87 -0.07
N PRO A 287 -9.70 -16.40 1.09
CA PRO A 287 -8.76 -17.53 1.15
C PRO A 287 -9.20 -18.79 0.40
N ASP A 288 -10.51 -18.99 0.24
CA ASP A 288 -11.12 -20.10 -0.50
C ASP A 288 -11.41 -19.78 -1.98
N SER A 289 -11.05 -18.58 -2.43
CA SER A 289 -11.28 -18.04 -3.78
C SER A 289 -12.75 -17.87 -4.18
N ASN A 290 -13.70 -17.91 -3.24
CA ASN A 290 -15.13 -17.77 -3.57
C ASN A 290 -15.63 -16.32 -3.60
N LYS A 291 -14.88 -15.37 -3.05
CA LYS A 291 -15.27 -13.96 -2.97
C LYS A 291 -14.11 -13.04 -3.33
N LEU A 292 -14.47 -11.88 -3.87
CA LEU A 292 -13.57 -10.74 -4.11
C LEU A 292 -14.08 -9.54 -3.32
N VAL A 293 -13.22 -8.94 -2.50
CA VAL A 293 -13.51 -7.65 -1.84
C VAL A 293 -12.64 -6.57 -2.44
N TRP A 294 -13.17 -5.37 -2.64
CA TRP A 294 -12.38 -4.24 -3.12
C TRP A 294 -12.80 -2.91 -2.50
N LEU A 295 -11.91 -1.92 -2.60
CA LEU A 295 -12.26 -0.52 -2.43
C LEU A 295 -12.71 0.09 -3.75
N SER A 296 -13.81 0.84 -3.72
CA SER A 296 -14.18 1.79 -4.76
C SER A 296 -13.87 3.19 -4.25
N LEU A 297 -12.98 3.90 -4.95
CA LEU A 297 -12.50 5.24 -4.60
C LEU A 297 -13.04 6.25 -5.61
N ASP A 298 -13.82 7.24 -5.14
CA ASP A 298 -14.34 8.33 -5.94
C ASP A 298 -13.60 9.63 -5.62
N GLU A 299 -12.69 10.03 -6.51
CA GLU A 299 -11.93 11.28 -6.43
C GLU A 299 -12.54 12.42 -7.25
N SER A 300 -13.81 12.32 -7.66
CA SER A 300 -14.47 13.32 -8.50
C SER A 300 -14.46 14.72 -7.84
N ASN A 301 -14.56 14.78 -6.52
CA ASN A 301 -14.52 16.01 -5.74
C ASN A 301 -13.12 16.44 -5.28
N VAL A 302 -12.08 15.63 -5.53
CA VAL A 302 -10.70 15.99 -5.23
C VAL A 302 -10.24 17.07 -6.21
N PRO A 303 -9.60 18.17 -5.76
CA PRO A 303 -9.08 19.19 -6.66
C PRO A 303 -7.96 18.67 -7.58
N ILE A 304 -7.86 19.25 -8.77
CA ILE A 304 -6.76 18.98 -9.70
C ILE A 304 -5.56 19.85 -9.31
N TYR A 305 -4.40 19.21 -9.22
CA TYR A 305 -3.08 19.82 -9.19
C TYR A 305 -2.41 19.65 -10.57
N GLU A 306 -1.90 20.75 -11.13
CA GLU A 306 -1.24 20.75 -12.44
C GLU A 306 0.28 20.72 -12.29
N LEU A 307 0.91 19.66 -12.77
CA LEU A 307 2.36 19.54 -12.88
C LEU A 307 2.80 19.97 -14.29
N LYS A 308 3.70 20.95 -14.39
CA LYS A 308 4.24 21.38 -15.69
C LYS A 308 5.43 20.53 -16.09
N THR A 309 5.37 19.94 -17.28
CA THR A 309 6.42 19.05 -17.80
C THR A 309 7.21 19.77 -18.89
N TYR A 310 8.47 20.06 -18.59
CA TYR A 310 9.39 20.71 -19.51
C TYR A 310 10.38 19.70 -20.08
N ASN A 311 10.59 19.73 -21.41
CA ASN A 311 11.53 18.86 -22.11
C ASN A 311 11.42 17.38 -21.69
N PRO A 312 10.26 16.72 -21.89
CA PRO A 312 10.00 15.33 -21.45
C PRO A 312 10.85 14.26 -22.15
N THR A 313 11.90 14.65 -22.88
CA THR A 313 12.75 13.74 -23.64
C THR A 313 14.08 13.56 -22.92
N SER A 314 14.57 12.32 -22.87
CA SER A 314 15.92 12.01 -22.36
C SER A 314 17.06 12.56 -23.21
N THR A 315 16.77 13.09 -24.41
CA THR A 315 17.75 13.70 -25.30
C THR A 315 18.17 15.07 -24.79
N VAL A 316 19.40 15.16 -24.28
CA VAL A 316 20.04 16.43 -23.86
C VAL A 316 20.03 17.43 -25.02
N GLY A 317 19.61 18.66 -24.74
CA GLY A 317 19.58 19.76 -25.72
C GLY A 317 18.34 19.80 -26.62
N LYS A 318 17.46 18.79 -26.57
CA LYS A 318 16.16 18.86 -27.26
C LYS A 318 15.19 19.72 -26.46
N THR A 319 14.79 20.85 -27.02
CA THR A 319 13.80 21.75 -26.41
C THR A 319 12.39 21.45 -26.92
N THR A 320 11.43 21.40 -25.99
CA THR A 320 9.99 21.35 -26.30
C THR A 320 9.42 22.76 -26.18
N PRO A 321 9.09 23.44 -27.29
CA PRO A 321 8.70 24.85 -27.28
C PRO A 321 7.36 25.11 -26.58
N TYR A 322 6.47 24.11 -26.55
CA TYR A 322 5.18 24.18 -25.87
C TYR A 322 5.10 23.05 -24.82
N PRO A 323 5.40 23.35 -23.55
CA PRO A 323 5.36 22.36 -22.47
C PRO A 323 3.96 21.78 -22.27
N ASN A 324 3.91 20.50 -21.93
CA ASN A 324 2.66 19.83 -21.54
C ASN A 324 2.45 19.98 -20.03
N LYS A 325 1.23 19.64 -19.59
CA LYS A 325 0.90 19.52 -18.18
C LYS A 325 0.39 18.11 -17.89
N THR A 326 0.73 17.61 -16.71
CA THR A 326 0.11 16.44 -16.11
C THR A 326 -0.90 16.92 -15.08
N ASN A 327 -2.16 16.53 -15.26
CA ASN A 327 -3.22 16.82 -14.29
C ASN A 327 -3.33 15.65 -13.33
N MET A 328 -3.39 15.95 -12.05
CA MET A 328 -3.36 14.97 -10.98
C MET A 328 -4.39 15.35 -9.94
N LYS A 329 -5.19 14.40 -9.47
CA LYS A 329 -6.07 14.60 -8.32
C LYS A 329 -5.23 14.49 -7.05
N TYR A 330 -5.18 15.59 -6.28
CA TYR A 330 -4.27 15.69 -5.13
C TYR A 330 -4.94 16.49 -4.00
N PRO A 331 -5.40 15.81 -2.92
CA PRO A 331 -6.06 16.47 -1.80
C PRO A 331 -5.03 17.18 -0.91
N LYS A 332 -4.84 18.49 -1.12
CA LYS A 332 -4.06 19.31 -0.19
C LYS A 332 -4.72 19.35 1.21
N PRO A 333 -3.96 19.68 2.27
CA PRO A 333 -4.51 19.86 3.60
C PRO A 333 -5.77 20.75 3.59
N GLY A 334 -6.87 20.23 4.13
CA GLY A 334 -8.17 20.91 4.19
C GLY A 334 -9.08 20.76 2.97
N PHE A 335 -8.65 20.09 1.88
CA PHE A 335 -9.48 19.86 0.69
C PHE A 335 -10.09 18.46 0.68
N SER A 336 -11.15 18.22 -0.10
CA SER A 336 -11.84 16.91 -0.13
C SER A 336 -10.88 15.75 -0.45
N ASN A 337 -10.96 14.68 0.34
CA ASN A 337 -10.35 13.38 0.05
C ASN A 337 -11.24 12.58 -0.94
N PRO A 338 -10.72 11.52 -1.57
CA PRO A 338 -11.58 10.56 -2.27
C PRO A 338 -12.59 9.94 -1.30
N ILE A 339 -13.82 9.73 -1.76
CA ILE A 339 -14.82 8.97 -1.00
C ILE A 339 -14.55 7.49 -1.22
N VAL A 340 -14.35 6.74 -0.13
CA VAL A 340 -14.09 5.30 -0.16
C VAL A 340 -15.33 4.50 0.19
N SER A 341 -15.58 3.41 -0.54
CA SER A 341 -16.58 2.40 -0.18
C SER A 341 -16.01 0.99 -0.34
N VAL A 342 -16.47 0.05 0.48
CA VAL A 342 -16.02 -1.35 0.46
C VAL A 342 -17.10 -2.20 -0.19
N HIS A 343 -16.73 -3.06 -1.14
CA HIS A 343 -17.67 -3.92 -1.86
C HIS A 343 -17.19 -5.35 -1.86
N VAL A 344 -18.11 -6.28 -2.01
CA VAL A 344 -17.84 -7.72 -2.17
C VAL A 344 -18.61 -8.28 -3.36
N PHE A 345 -17.97 -9.17 -4.10
CA PHE A 345 -18.56 -10.00 -5.13
C PHE A 345 -18.48 -11.46 -4.71
N ASP A 346 -19.59 -12.16 -4.82
CA ASP A 346 -19.71 -13.58 -4.47
C ASP A 346 -19.87 -14.43 -5.74
N ILE A 347 -18.87 -15.27 -6.02
CA ILE A 347 -18.84 -16.07 -7.24
C ILE A 347 -19.95 -17.13 -7.23
N GLN A 348 -20.24 -17.73 -6.08
CA GLN A 348 -21.28 -18.73 -5.96
C GLN A 348 -22.66 -18.07 -6.17
N ALA A 349 -22.89 -16.91 -5.56
CA ALA A 349 -24.12 -16.15 -5.78
C ALA A 349 -24.32 -15.77 -7.24
N HIS A 350 -23.24 -15.41 -7.96
CA HIS A 350 -23.29 -15.12 -9.39
C HIS A 350 -23.67 -16.36 -10.22
N GLN A 351 -23.12 -17.53 -9.89
CA GLN A 351 -23.47 -18.79 -10.58
C GLN A 351 -24.93 -19.18 -10.36
N ASP A 352 -25.48 -18.89 -9.18
CA ASP A 352 -26.86 -19.19 -8.81
C ASP A 352 -27.87 -18.10 -9.26
N ALA A 353 -27.37 -16.95 -9.74
CA ALA A 353 -28.20 -15.83 -10.14
C ALA A 353 -29.01 -16.15 -11.40
N MET A 354 -30.32 -15.88 -11.34
CA MET A 354 -31.27 -16.09 -12.45
C MET A 354 -31.81 -14.77 -13.03
N GLY A 355 -31.30 -13.64 -12.56
CA GLY A 355 -31.74 -12.31 -12.99
C GLY A 355 -31.17 -11.89 -14.33
N ASN A 356 -31.66 -10.76 -14.84
CA ASN A 356 -31.17 -10.17 -16.10
C ASN A 356 -29.77 -9.53 -15.96
N ASN A 357 -29.27 -9.36 -14.74
CA ASN A 357 -27.92 -8.88 -14.47
C ASN A 357 -27.26 -9.70 -13.34
N PRO A 358 -26.81 -10.93 -13.63
CA PRO A 358 -26.24 -11.85 -12.65
C PRO A 358 -25.08 -11.28 -11.83
N VAL A 359 -24.25 -10.42 -12.46
CA VAL A 359 -23.13 -9.76 -11.77
C VAL A 359 -23.63 -8.83 -10.68
N LYS A 360 -24.56 -7.93 -11.02
CA LYS A 360 -25.14 -7.00 -10.05
C LYS A 360 -25.83 -7.73 -8.91
N ASP A 361 -26.50 -8.84 -9.21
CA ASP A 361 -27.20 -9.65 -8.21
C ASP A 361 -26.22 -10.36 -7.25
N ALA A 362 -24.92 -10.36 -7.53
CA ALA A 362 -23.87 -10.98 -6.72
C ALA A 362 -22.91 -9.99 -6.05
N VAL A 363 -23.19 -8.68 -6.16
CA VAL A 363 -22.39 -7.61 -5.52
C VAL A 363 -23.13 -7.01 -4.32
N SER A 364 -22.41 -6.75 -3.23
CA SER A 364 -22.87 -6.01 -2.06
C SER A 364 -21.91 -4.91 -1.67
N GLN A 365 -22.42 -3.75 -1.27
CA GLN A 365 -21.65 -2.79 -0.49
C GLN A 365 -21.61 -3.22 0.98
N LEU A 366 -20.43 -3.22 1.58
CA LEU A 366 -20.21 -3.52 2.99
C LEU A 366 -20.28 -2.22 3.81
N VAL A 367 -21.19 -2.17 4.78
CA VAL A 367 -21.48 -1.00 5.62
C VAL A 367 -21.45 -1.41 7.09
N LEU A 368 -20.80 -0.61 7.95
CA LEU A 368 -20.78 -0.87 9.39
C LEU A 368 -21.97 -0.20 10.06
N ASN A 369 -22.49 -0.85 11.11
CA ASN A 369 -23.55 -0.30 11.96
C ASN A 369 -23.23 1.08 12.59
N SER A 370 -21.95 1.46 12.63
CA SER A 370 -21.45 2.73 13.12
C SER A 370 -20.15 3.10 12.39
N GLU A 371 -20.20 3.30 11.06
CA GLU A 371 -19.05 3.83 10.31
C GLU A 371 -18.86 5.35 10.49
N PHE A 372 -17.73 5.87 9.97
CA PHE A 372 -17.55 7.31 9.80
C PHE A 372 -18.34 7.81 8.59
N ASN A 373 -18.68 9.10 8.57
CA ASN A 373 -19.28 9.75 7.41
C ASN A 373 -18.31 9.72 6.21
N ASP A 374 -18.83 9.77 4.99
CA ASP A 374 -18.03 9.67 3.75
C ASP A 374 -16.89 10.69 3.66
N ASP A 375 -17.08 11.90 4.19
CA ASP A 375 -16.09 12.98 4.17
C ASP A 375 -15.02 12.88 5.28
N ASP A 376 -15.22 11.96 6.23
CA ASP A 376 -14.36 11.72 7.37
C ASP A 376 -13.76 10.30 7.38
N ARG A 377 -14.26 9.38 6.54
CA ARG A 377 -13.87 7.97 6.53
C ARG A 377 -12.60 7.74 5.71
N ILE A 378 -11.63 7.04 6.30
CA ILE A 378 -10.50 6.44 5.60
C ILE A 378 -10.47 4.95 5.96
N VAL A 379 -10.44 4.08 4.95
CA VAL A 379 -10.24 2.62 5.13
C VAL A 379 -8.75 2.30 5.05
N MET A 380 -8.17 1.88 6.17
CA MET A 380 -6.72 1.63 6.31
C MET A 380 -6.33 0.18 6.07
N GLU A 381 -7.21 -0.78 6.34
CA GLU A 381 -6.89 -2.20 6.15
C GLU A 381 -8.16 -2.99 5.88
N VAL A 382 -8.08 -3.92 4.94
CA VAL A 382 -9.10 -4.93 4.65
C VAL A 382 -8.40 -6.29 4.70
N ALA A 383 -8.86 -7.18 5.59
CA ALA A 383 -8.21 -8.47 5.80
C ALA A 383 -9.23 -9.58 5.99
N TRP A 384 -9.12 -10.63 5.18
CA TRP A 384 -9.83 -11.89 5.40
C TRP A 384 -9.23 -12.61 6.61
N VAL A 385 -10.09 -12.97 7.56
CA VAL A 385 -9.70 -13.72 8.79
C VAL A 385 -10.24 -15.15 8.80
N SER A 386 -11.11 -15.48 7.86
CA SER A 386 -11.48 -16.83 7.46
C SER A 386 -11.95 -16.83 5.99
N GLY A 387 -12.52 -17.93 5.49
CA GLY A 387 -13.13 -17.97 4.15
C GLY A 387 -14.37 -17.09 3.99
N HIS A 388 -14.97 -16.63 5.10
CA HIS A 388 -16.20 -15.83 5.07
C HIS A 388 -16.20 -14.67 6.08
N GLU A 389 -15.21 -14.56 6.96
CA GLU A 389 -15.11 -13.45 7.91
C GLU A 389 -14.07 -12.43 7.44
N LEU A 390 -14.43 -11.16 7.51
CA LEU A 390 -13.64 -10.04 7.04
C LEU A 390 -13.51 -8.98 8.13
N ILE A 391 -12.29 -8.46 8.31
CA ILE A 391 -12.00 -7.28 9.12
C ILE A 391 -11.77 -6.08 8.20
N VAL A 392 -12.41 -4.95 8.54
CA VAL A 392 -12.21 -3.66 7.88
C VAL A 392 -11.84 -2.63 8.94
N ARG A 393 -10.61 -2.10 8.89
CA ARG A 393 -10.15 -1.03 9.78
C ARG A 393 -10.37 0.33 9.13
N GLN A 394 -11.07 1.21 9.84
CA GLN A 394 -11.33 2.58 9.42
C GLN A 394 -10.75 3.56 10.44
N ILE A 395 -10.28 4.70 9.97
CA ILE A 395 -9.96 5.86 10.81
C ILE A 395 -10.80 7.05 10.38
N ASN A 396 -10.99 7.99 11.30
CA ASN A 396 -11.47 9.32 10.92
C ASN A 396 -10.36 10.10 10.22
N ARG A 397 -10.70 11.17 9.52
CA ARG A 397 -9.79 11.89 8.62
C ARG A 397 -8.61 12.54 9.34
N ILE A 398 -8.80 12.94 10.59
CA ILE A 398 -7.73 13.48 11.44
C ILE A 398 -6.94 12.39 12.19
N ALA A 399 -7.22 11.11 11.91
CA ALA A 399 -6.55 9.93 12.46
C ALA A 399 -6.60 9.79 13.99
N THR A 400 -7.50 10.47 14.69
CA THR A 400 -7.60 10.41 16.16
C THR A 400 -8.47 9.26 16.67
N ARG A 401 -9.29 8.67 15.80
CA ARG A 401 -10.24 7.61 16.17
C ARG A 401 -10.21 6.50 15.13
N GLU A 402 -10.12 5.26 15.61
CA GLU A 402 -10.08 4.07 14.77
C GLU A 402 -11.25 3.16 15.11
N LYS A 403 -11.91 2.63 14.08
CA LYS A 403 -12.93 1.59 14.20
C LYS A 403 -12.48 0.34 13.49
N THR A 404 -12.44 -0.78 14.20
CA THR A 404 -12.29 -2.11 13.61
C THR A 404 -13.68 -2.70 13.40
N GLY A 405 -14.06 -2.89 12.14
CA GLY A 405 -15.29 -3.52 11.71
C GLY A 405 -15.13 -5.00 11.43
N TYR A 406 -16.15 -5.79 11.75
CA TYR A 406 -16.25 -7.22 11.47
C TYR A 406 -17.48 -7.51 10.60
N PHE A 407 -17.27 -8.32 9.57
CA PHE A 407 -18.32 -8.85 8.70
C PHE A 407 -18.28 -10.38 8.71
N ASP A 408 -19.44 -11.00 8.92
CA ASP A 408 -19.68 -12.41 8.63
C ASP A 408 -20.44 -12.51 7.29
N LEU A 409 -19.77 -13.07 6.29
CA LEU A 409 -20.26 -13.21 4.91
C LEU A 409 -20.66 -14.65 4.59
N SER A 410 -20.85 -15.51 5.59
CA SER A 410 -21.26 -16.91 5.41
C SER A 410 -22.63 -17.05 4.74
N GLN A 411 -23.52 -16.07 4.98
CA GLN A 411 -24.87 -16.00 4.42
C GLN A 411 -25.05 -14.81 3.48
N LEU A 412 -23.97 -14.36 2.84
CA LEU A 412 -23.99 -13.21 1.94
C LEU A 412 -25.06 -13.38 0.85
N ALA A 413 -25.19 -14.59 0.30
CA ALA A 413 -26.35 -15.00 -0.48
C ALA A 413 -27.37 -15.73 0.42
N SER A 414 -28.49 -15.09 0.71
CA SER A 414 -29.62 -15.76 1.39
C SER A 414 -30.39 -16.74 0.48
N TYR A 415 -30.24 -16.61 -0.86
CA TYR A 415 -30.83 -17.51 -1.88
C TYR A 415 -30.10 -17.41 -3.24
N ARG A 416 -30.49 -16.43 -4.08
CA ARG A 416 -30.11 -16.30 -5.52
C ARG A 416 -29.58 -14.91 -5.89
N ALA A 417 -29.48 -14.05 -4.89
CA ALA A 417 -28.93 -12.71 -5.01
C ALA A 417 -28.40 -12.31 -3.62
N VAL A 418 -27.40 -11.45 -3.65
CA VAL A 418 -26.85 -10.79 -2.48
C VAL A 418 -27.67 -9.52 -2.22
N SER A 419 -27.83 -9.16 -0.95
CA SER A 419 -28.40 -7.85 -0.61
C SER A 419 -27.52 -6.74 -1.21
N PRO A 420 -28.07 -5.66 -1.80
CA PRO A 420 -27.26 -4.55 -2.29
C PRO A 420 -26.34 -3.94 -1.21
N THR A 421 -26.72 -4.10 0.06
CA THR A 421 -25.93 -3.69 1.21
C THR A 421 -25.89 -4.79 2.27
N THR A 422 -24.70 -5.12 2.75
CA THR A 422 -24.48 -6.07 3.85
C THR A 422 -23.97 -5.32 5.07
N GLN A 423 -24.62 -5.55 6.21
CA GLN A 423 -24.31 -4.86 7.46
C GLN A 423 -23.27 -5.64 8.27
N GLY A 424 -22.19 -4.97 8.63
CA GLY A 424 -21.20 -5.43 9.60
C GLY A 424 -21.35 -4.71 10.93
N ARG A 425 -20.51 -5.08 11.90
CA ARG A 425 -20.51 -4.50 13.24
C ARG A 425 -19.15 -3.95 13.61
N VAL A 426 -19.11 -2.80 14.27
CA VAL A 426 -17.89 -2.32 14.93
C VAL A 426 -17.60 -3.23 16.14
N VAL A 427 -16.42 -3.85 16.15
CA VAL A 427 -15.92 -4.71 17.25
C VAL A 427 -14.96 -3.95 18.18
N MET A 428 -14.27 -2.93 17.68
CA MET A 428 -13.43 -2.05 18.48
C MET A 428 -13.56 -0.61 17.99
N ASP A 429 -13.56 0.33 18.93
CA ASP A 429 -13.62 1.77 18.69
C ASP A 429 -12.63 2.45 19.63
N LEU A 430 -11.46 2.80 19.09
CA LEU A 430 -10.31 3.31 19.83
C LEU A 430 -10.21 4.82 19.65
N ASP A 431 -10.00 5.53 20.75
CA ASP A 431 -9.83 6.98 20.81
C ASP A 431 -8.39 7.28 21.23
N PHE A 432 -7.53 7.57 20.25
CA PHE A 432 -6.10 7.79 20.47
C PHE A 432 -5.84 9.08 21.25
N VAL A 433 -6.75 10.06 21.18
CA VAL A 433 -6.65 11.29 21.99
C VAL A 433 -6.77 10.96 23.48
N LYS A 434 -7.59 9.98 23.85
CA LYS A 434 -7.69 9.49 25.24
C LYS A 434 -6.55 8.56 25.64
N PHE A 435 -5.89 7.92 24.67
CA PHE A 435 -4.80 7.00 24.92
C PHE A 435 -3.52 7.76 25.27
N ASP A 436 -3.04 8.60 24.35
CA ASP A 436 -1.79 9.34 24.49
C ASP A 436 -1.83 10.77 23.90
N GLY A 437 -2.98 11.18 23.34
CA GLY A 437 -3.11 12.47 22.65
C GLY A 437 -2.66 12.42 21.19
N GLY A 438 -2.30 11.25 20.67
CA GLY A 438 -1.74 11.02 19.34
C GLY A 438 -2.79 10.64 18.29
N TRP A 439 -2.31 9.87 17.30
CA TRP A 439 -3.06 9.41 16.15
C TRP A 439 -2.89 7.89 15.94
N SER A 440 -3.82 7.29 15.21
CA SER A 440 -3.73 5.93 14.71
C SER A 440 -2.68 5.88 13.60
N GLU A 441 -1.70 5.00 13.76
CA GLU A 441 -0.67 4.77 12.75
C GLU A 441 -1.24 3.96 11.58
N PRO A 442 -0.99 4.36 10.33
CA PRO A 442 -1.38 3.57 9.19
C PRO A 442 -0.60 2.25 9.14
N GLY A 443 -1.26 1.17 8.70
CA GLY A 443 -0.57 -0.06 8.39
C GLY A 443 -1.45 -1.29 8.26
N HIS A 444 -0.89 -2.29 7.57
CA HIS A 444 -1.55 -3.57 7.30
C HIS A 444 -0.85 -4.67 8.09
N PHE A 445 -1.41 -5.02 9.24
CA PHE A 445 -0.75 -5.87 10.23
C PHE A 445 -1.44 -7.22 10.43
N ILE A 446 -2.65 -7.38 9.89
CA ILE A 446 -3.49 -8.55 10.19
C ILE A 446 -2.92 -9.79 9.49
N LYS A 447 -2.70 -10.84 10.28
CA LYS A 447 -2.40 -12.20 9.79
C LYS A 447 -3.45 -13.17 10.30
N PRO A 448 -4.20 -13.84 9.40
CA PRO A 448 -5.32 -14.66 9.83
C PRO A 448 -4.84 -16.02 10.35
N ILE A 449 -5.56 -16.57 11.33
CA ILE A 449 -5.34 -17.91 11.87
C ILE A 449 -6.45 -18.82 11.32
N ILE A 450 -6.26 -19.25 10.08
CA ILE A 450 -7.27 -19.96 9.26
C ILE A 450 -7.20 -21.49 9.46
N THR A 451 -6.19 -22.03 10.15
CA THR A 451 -5.89 -23.47 10.16
C THR A 451 -5.62 -24.09 11.54
N GLY A 452 -5.97 -25.38 11.67
CA GLY A 452 -5.52 -26.32 12.70
C GLY A 452 -6.54 -26.68 13.80
N LYS A 453 -6.71 -27.98 14.11
CA LYS A 453 -7.56 -28.46 15.24
C LYS A 453 -7.13 -27.88 16.59
N ASP A 454 -5.87 -27.49 16.70
CA ASP A 454 -5.22 -27.16 17.97
C ASP A 454 -5.21 -25.65 18.27
N PHE A 455 -5.52 -24.78 17.30
CA PHE A 455 -5.57 -23.32 17.50
C PHE A 455 -7.03 -22.82 17.50
N ALA A 456 -7.29 -21.76 18.25
CA ALA A 456 -8.59 -21.10 18.20
C ALA A 456 -8.70 -20.26 16.91
N PRO A 457 -9.87 -20.18 16.24
CA PRO A 457 -10.02 -19.29 15.09
C PRO A 457 -9.87 -17.84 15.52
N GLY A 458 -9.30 -17.01 14.65
CA GLY A 458 -8.94 -15.64 14.98
C GLY A 458 -7.97 -15.02 13.99
N TYR A 459 -7.33 -13.94 14.43
CA TYR A 459 -6.23 -13.32 13.70
C TYR A 459 -5.22 -12.71 14.66
N LEU A 460 -3.99 -12.62 14.18
CA LEU A 460 -2.94 -11.84 14.79
C LEU A 460 -2.94 -10.43 14.21
N ASP A 461 -2.58 -9.48 15.02
CA ASP A 461 -2.50 -8.06 14.68
C ASP A 461 -1.33 -7.43 15.44
N ILE A 462 -0.92 -6.23 15.06
CA ILE A 462 0.06 -5.45 15.82
C ILE A 462 -0.68 -4.30 16.48
N ARG A 463 -0.72 -4.30 17.82
CA ARG A 463 -1.48 -3.33 18.61
C ARG A 463 -0.60 -2.68 19.66
N ILE A 464 -0.99 -1.49 20.08
CA ILE A 464 -0.35 -0.79 21.17
C ILE A 464 -0.79 -1.44 22.49
N ASN A 465 0.17 -1.91 23.28
CA ASN A 465 -0.06 -2.46 24.61
C ASN A 465 -0.35 -1.33 25.63
N GLN A 466 -0.57 -1.70 26.89
CA GLN A 466 -0.81 -0.72 27.97
C GLN A 466 0.38 0.20 28.25
N ALA A 467 1.60 -0.20 27.87
CA ALA A 467 2.82 0.59 28.04
C ALA A 467 3.08 1.56 26.88
N GLY A 468 2.25 1.57 25.83
CA GLY A 468 2.40 2.46 24.68
C GLY A 468 3.26 1.92 23.54
N PHE A 469 3.65 0.64 23.57
CA PHE A 469 4.49 0.00 22.55
C PHE A 469 3.70 -0.96 21.66
N ARG A 470 4.10 -1.05 20.39
CA ARG A 470 3.49 -1.96 19.39
C ARG A 470 3.93 -3.40 19.60
N HIS A 471 2.99 -4.30 19.83
CA HIS A 471 3.22 -5.72 20.09
C HIS A 471 2.23 -6.65 19.37
N ILE A 472 2.59 -7.93 19.31
CA ILE A 472 1.78 -8.97 18.69
C ILE A 472 0.56 -9.24 19.56
N ALA A 473 -0.63 -9.07 19.00
CA ALA A 473 -1.91 -9.24 19.64
C ALA A 473 -2.70 -10.35 18.94
N TYR A 474 -3.29 -11.26 19.71
CA TYR A 474 -4.13 -12.35 19.22
C TYR A 474 -5.61 -12.08 19.54
N PHE A 475 -6.40 -11.83 18.51
CA PHE A 475 -7.85 -11.73 18.56
C PHE A 475 -8.47 -13.10 18.26
N SER A 476 -9.15 -13.66 19.25
CA SER A 476 -9.93 -14.88 19.09
C SER A 476 -11.14 -14.81 20.03
N PRO A 477 -12.35 -15.18 19.60
CA PRO A 477 -12.77 -15.34 18.19
C PRO A 477 -12.47 -14.08 17.33
N PRO A 478 -12.60 -14.14 16.00
CA PRO A 478 -12.31 -13.00 15.12
C PRO A 478 -13.10 -11.71 15.44
N ASP A 479 -14.19 -11.83 16.18
CA ASP A 479 -15.09 -10.74 16.51
C ASP A 479 -14.92 -10.25 17.96
N ALA A 480 -13.81 -10.66 18.61
CA ALA A 480 -13.39 -10.26 19.94
C ALA A 480 -13.06 -8.76 20.02
N GLN A 481 -13.48 -8.12 21.13
CA GLN A 481 -13.27 -6.69 21.36
C GLN A 481 -11.92 -6.36 22.01
N SER A 482 -11.20 -7.38 22.50
CA SER A 482 -9.93 -7.23 23.19
C SER A 482 -9.00 -8.40 22.87
N PRO A 483 -7.69 -8.15 22.65
CA PRO A 483 -6.75 -9.21 22.34
C PRO A 483 -6.09 -9.82 23.57
N ILE A 484 -5.41 -10.94 23.35
CA ILE A 484 -4.32 -11.42 24.19
C ILE A 484 -3.00 -11.02 23.54
N PHE A 485 -2.20 -10.19 24.22
CA PHE A 485 -0.85 -9.86 23.76
C PHE A 485 0.07 -11.07 23.93
N LEU A 486 0.78 -11.43 22.87
CA LEU A 486 1.73 -12.54 22.84
C LEU A 486 3.15 -12.07 23.15
N SER A 487 3.47 -10.81 22.81
CA SER A 487 4.73 -10.16 23.17
C SER A 487 4.48 -8.90 24.00
N ASP A 488 5.49 -8.47 24.75
CA ASP A 488 5.44 -7.30 25.64
C ASP A 488 6.85 -6.77 25.96
N GLY A 489 6.95 -5.51 26.37
CA GLY A 489 8.20 -4.85 26.81
C GLY A 489 8.35 -3.41 26.32
N GLU A 490 9.44 -2.75 26.71
CA GLU A 490 9.79 -1.38 26.28
C GLU A 490 10.52 -1.38 24.91
N TRP A 491 9.88 -1.99 23.91
CA TRP A 491 10.39 -2.10 22.54
C TRP A 491 9.22 -2.34 21.59
N GLU A 492 9.39 -2.10 20.30
CA GLU A 492 8.29 -2.23 19.33
C GLU A 492 8.55 -3.31 18.29
N VAL A 493 7.48 -4.01 17.92
CA VAL A 493 7.41 -4.73 16.65
C VAL A 493 7.47 -3.70 15.52
N ASP A 494 8.48 -3.84 14.64
CA ASP A 494 8.73 -2.92 13.53
C ASP A 494 8.25 -3.57 12.23
N GLY A 495 7.22 -2.98 11.61
CA GLY A 495 6.63 -3.47 10.37
C GLY A 495 5.49 -4.47 10.58
N LYS A 496 5.52 -5.58 9.84
CA LYS A 496 4.44 -6.57 9.76
C LYS A 496 4.85 -7.90 10.39
N ILE A 497 3.88 -8.75 10.71
CA ILE A 497 4.14 -10.14 11.08
C ILE A 497 4.74 -10.87 9.87
N SER A 498 5.96 -11.41 10.04
CA SER A 498 6.74 -12.00 8.95
C SER A 498 6.20 -13.36 8.52
N ALA A 499 5.89 -14.24 9.48
CA ALA A 499 5.37 -15.58 9.20
C ALA A 499 4.70 -16.21 10.44
N VAL A 500 3.85 -17.21 10.21
CA VAL A 500 3.27 -18.07 11.25
C VAL A 500 3.60 -19.52 10.91
N ASP A 501 4.30 -20.20 11.82
CA ASP A 501 4.64 -21.61 11.72
C ASP A 501 3.73 -22.40 12.67
N PHE A 502 2.70 -23.01 12.10
CA PHE A 502 1.71 -23.78 12.83
C PHE A 502 2.24 -25.14 13.32
N GLU A 503 3.33 -25.65 12.76
CA GLU A 503 3.94 -26.92 13.21
C GLU A 503 4.78 -26.71 14.46
N LYS A 504 5.49 -25.58 14.55
CA LYS A 504 6.29 -25.21 15.72
C LYS A 504 5.57 -24.32 16.71
N ASN A 505 4.36 -23.89 16.39
CA ASN A 505 3.56 -22.95 17.17
C ASN A 505 4.33 -21.62 17.38
N LEU A 506 4.86 -21.04 16.31
CA LEU A 506 5.66 -19.80 16.38
C LEU A 506 5.12 -18.71 15.46
N VAL A 507 5.15 -17.47 15.94
CA VAL A 507 4.93 -16.27 15.15
C VAL A 507 6.27 -15.56 15.01
N TYR A 508 6.71 -15.32 13.78
CA TYR A 508 7.95 -14.59 13.48
C TYR A 508 7.65 -13.14 13.15
N PHE A 509 8.46 -12.22 13.67
CA PHE A 509 8.32 -10.79 13.45
C PHE A 509 9.66 -10.08 13.60
N VAL A 510 9.78 -8.87 13.05
CA VAL A 510 10.93 -8.00 13.25
C VAL A 510 10.63 -7.02 14.38
N ALA A 511 11.61 -6.75 15.24
CA ALA A 511 11.46 -5.78 16.33
C ALA A 511 12.67 -4.87 16.47
N ALA A 512 12.39 -3.66 16.94
CA ALA A 512 13.38 -2.64 17.29
C ALA A 512 13.83 -2.80 18.74
N ASN A 513 14.65 -3.82 19.00
CA ASN A 513 15.14 -4.18 20.33
C ASN A 513 16.65 -4.54 20.28
N PRO A 514 17.58 -3.58 20.47
CA PRO A 514 17.37 -2.17 20.87
C PRO A 514 16.85 -1.28 19.73
N SER A 515 16.38 -0.07 20.05
CA SER A 515 15.66 0.83 19.12
C SER A 515 16.40 1.22 17.84
N MET A 516 17.73 1.12 17.80
CA MET A 516 18.55 1.45 16.63
C MET A 516 18.78 0.25 15.69
N GLU A 517 18.35 -0.95 16.07
CA GLU A 517 18.60 -2.20 15.36
C GLU A 517 17.28 -2.90 15.03
N ARG A 518 17.27 -3.74 13.99
CA ARG A 518 16.10 -4.56 13.62
C ARG A 518 16.54 -6.00 13.55
N HIS A 519 15.97 -6.84 14.42
CA HIS A 519 16.28 -8.26 14.46
C HIS A 519 15.01 -9.11 14.28
N LEU A 520 15.19 -10.32 13.77
CA LEU A 520 14.13 -11.31 13.67
C LEU A 520 13.93 -11.98 15.03
N TYR A 521 12.69 -11.96 15.52
CA TYR A 521 12.26 -12.62 16.73
C TYR A 521 11.19 -13.66 16.42
N SER A 522 10.92 -14.51 17.40
CA SER A 522 9.73 -15.34 17.41
C SER A 522 9.07 -15.34 18.79
N VAL A 523 7.76 -15.56 18.79
CA VAL A 523 6.97 -15.77 20.01
C VAL A 523 6.07 -16.99 19.83
N LYS A 524 5.73 -17.64 20.94
CA LYS A 524 4.85 -18.81 20.92
C LYS A 524 3.43 -18.41 20.51
N LEU A 525 2.88 -19.10 19.52
CA LEU A 525 1.45 -19.11 19.20
C LEU A 525 0.76 -20.09 20.16
N PRO A 526 -0.10 -19.64 21.08
CA PRO A 526 -0.75 -20.53 22.03
C PRO A 526 -1.77 -21.44 21.34
N THR A 527 -1.80 -22.71 21.75
CA THR A 527 -2.91 -23.61 21.41
C THR A 527 -4.22 -23.09 22.01
N LYS A 528 -5.37 -23.64 21.58
CA LYS A 528 -6.70 -23.28 22.11
C LYS A 528 -6.78 -23.44 23.63
N ALA A 529 -6.17 -24.49 24.18
CA ALA A 529 -6.15 -24.74 25.62
C ALA A 529 -5.32 -23.67 26.36
N GLU A 530 -4.12 -23.39 25.87
CA GLU A 530 -3.23 -22.37 26.44
C GLU A 530 -3.83 -20.96 26.32
N LEU A 531 -4.47 -20.65 25.20
CA LEU A 531 -5.14 -19.36 25.00
C LEU A 531 -6.29 -19.18 26.00
N ASN A 532 -7.04 -20.24 26.29
CA ASN A 532 -8.08 -20.19 27.32
C ASN A 532 -7.50 -19.98 28.72
N GLN A 533 -6.35 -20.60 29.02
CA GLN A 533 -5.65 -20.38 30.29
C GLN A 533 -5.18 -18.91 30.42
N LEU A 534 -4.57 -18.35 29.38
CA LEU A 534 -4.13 -16.94 29.36
C LEU A 534 -5.29 -15.96 29.57
N ARG A 535 -6.51 -16.31 29.16
CA ARG A 535 -7.71 -15.50 29.41
C ARG A 535 -8.15 -15.53 30.87
N THR A 536 -7.90 -16.63 31.60
CA THR A 536 -8.30 -16.78 33.00
C THR A 536 -7.27 -16.23 33.99
N GLU A 537 -6.04 -15.99 33.56
CA GLU A 537 -4.96 -15.44 34.39
C GLU A 537 -4.93 -13.90 34.43
N LYS A 538 -5.71 -13.24 33.56
CA LYS A 538 -6.01 -11.79 33.63
C LYS A 538 -7.25 -11.56 34.47
#